data_AF-A0A5E8HD72-F1
#
_entry.id   AF-A0A5E8HD72-F1
#
_cell.length_a   1.000
_cell.length_b   1.000
_cell.length_c   1.000
_cell.angle_alpha   90.00
_cell.angle_beta   90.00
_cell.angle_gamma   90.00
#
_symmetry.space_group_name_H-M   'P 1'
#
loop_
_entity.id
_entity.type
_entity.pdbx_description
1 polymer ?
#
loop_
_entity_poly.entity_id
_entity_poly.type
_entity_poly.pdbx_seq_one_letter_code
_entity_poly.pdbx_strand_id
1 'polypeptide(L)'
;MGKIIIVRREKEEIDYREYPNHYIRQSVKWISSCTAEKKTLEMNDPILSPDSINKSLNSITYLHILETFPDGYFYKTTNRKGETDSYGKVQLYKGSL
;
A
#
# COMPACT_ATOMS: atom_id res chain seq x y z
N MET A 1 -17.56 6.71 -1.41
CA MET A 1 -16.40 6.51 -2.31
C MET A 1 -15.16 7.02 -1.58
N GLY A 2 -14.06 6.28 -1.61
CA GLY A 2 -12.81 6.72 -0.97
C GLY A 2 -11.98 7.60 -1.90
N LYS A 3 -11.19 8.51 -1.34
CA LYS A 3 -10.22 9.33 -2.08
C LYS A 3 -8.84 8.68 -1.95
N ILE A 4 -8.15 8.50 -3.07
CA ILE A 4 -6.76 8.03 -3.08
C ILE A 4 -5.88 9.19 -3.54
N ILE A 5 -4.93 9.59 -2.71
CA ILE A 5 -3.89 10.56 -3.06
C ILE A 5 -2.57 9.79 -3.13
N ILE A 6 -1.92 9.81 -4.30
CA ILE A 6 -0.61 9.19 -4.50
C ILE A 6 0.40 10.30 -4.73
N VAL A 7 1.37 10.43 -3.83
CA VAL A 7 2.48 11.37 -3.99
C VAL A 7 3.74 10.57 -4.32
N ARG A 8 4.25 10.71 -5.55
CA ARG A 8 5.46 10.02 -6.01
C ARG A 8 6.67 10.96 -5.99
N ARG A 9 7.74 10.54 -5.33
CA ARG A 9 9.07 11.18 -5.34
C ARG A 9 10.11 10.12 -5.68
N GLU A 10 10.62 10.17 -6.92
CA GLU A 10 11.62 9.23 -7.43
C GLU A 10 11.24 7.75 -7.21
N LYS A 11 11.81 7.10 -6.18
CA LYS A 11 11.60 5.69 -5.81
C LYS A 11 10.60 5.48 -4.68
N GLU A 12 9.99 6.54 -4.16
CA GLU A 12 9.04 6.47 -3.05
C GLU A 12 7.66 7.00 -3.46
N GLU A 13 6.62 6.26 -3.10
CA GLU A 13 5.22 6.62 -3.25
C GLU A 13 4.59 6.68 -1.86
N ILE A 14 3.86 7.75 -1.58
CA ILE A 14 2.98 7.83 -0.41
C ILE A 14 1.54 7.68 -0.89
N ASP A 15 0.93 6.58 -0.48
CA ASP A 15 -0.48 6.28 -0.71
C ASP A 15 -1.30 6.74 0.48
N TYR A 16 -2.24 7.65 0.23
CA TYR A 16 -3.20 8.07 1.24
C TYR A 16 -4.61 7.68 0.78
N ARG A 17 -5.23 6.76 1.51
CA ARG A 17 -6.59 6.29 1.24
C ARG A 17 -7.50 6.82 2.34
N GLU A 18 -8.41 7.71 1.97
CA GLU A 18 -9.47 8.21 2.85
C GLU A 18 -10.80 7.58 2.49
N TYR A 19 -11.55 7.19 3.49
CA TYR A 19 -12.93 6.74 3.42
C TYR A 19 -13.72 7.50 4.49
N PRO A 20 -15.07 7.56 4.42
CA PRO A 20 -15.86 8.44 5.29
C PRO A 20 -15.55 8.35 6.80
N ASN A 21 -15.12 7.19 7.30
CA ASN A 21 -14.83 6.95 8.72
C ASN A 21 -13.47 6.29 8.98
N HIS A 22 -12.62 6.10 7.96
CA HIS A 22 -11.32 5.45 8.13
C HIS A 22 -10.31 5.99 7.13
N TYR A 23 -9.03 5.97 7.50
CA TYR A 23 -7.96 6.30 6.58
C TYR A 23 -6.75 5.39 6.78
N ILE A 24 -5.98 5.22 5.72
CA ILE A 24 -4.71 4.51 5.75
C ILE A 24 -3.69 5.32 4.94
N ARG A 25 -2.59 5.67 5.59
CA ARG A 25 -1.41 6.30 4.99
C ARG A 25 -0.29 5.28 4.92
N GLN A 26 0.23 5.02 3.73
CA GLN A 26 1.27 4.02 3.51
C GLN A 26 2.41 4.62 2.68
N SER A 27 3.63 4.18 2.94
CA SER A 27 4.76 4.39 2.01
C SER A 27 5.03 3.12 1.23
N VAL A 28 5.41 3.30 -0.04
CA VAL A 28 5.84 2.25 -0.97
C VAL A 28 7.18 2.70 -1.55
N LYS A 29 8.25 2.02 -1.16
CA LYS A 29 9.62 2.31 -1.59
C LYS A 29 10.12 1.21 -2.51
N TRP A 30 10.32 1.55 -3.78
CA TRP A 30 10.79 0.61 -4.80
C TRP A 30 12.26 0.25 -4.59
N ILE A 31 12.53 -1.04 -4.38
CA ILE A 31 13.89 -1.60 -4.25
C ILE A 31 14.38 -2.09 -5.61
N SER A 32 13.48 -2.62 -6.43
CA SER A 32 13.74 -3.05 -7.81
C SER A 32 12.53 -2.72 -8.70
N SER A 33 12.61 -3.09 -9.98
CA SER A 33 11.52 -2.90 -10.95
C SER A 33 10.24 -3.67 -10.59
N CYS A 34 10.34 -4.74 -9.80
CA CYS A 34 9.21 -5.60 -9.45
C CYS A 34 8.99 -5.77 -7.94
N THR A 35 9.81 -5.15 -7.09
CA THR A 35 9.71 -5.29 -5.63
C THR A 35 9.80 -3.94 -4.92
N ALA A 36 8.89 -3.72 -3.97
CA ALA A 36 8.87 -2.55 -3.11
C ALA A 36 8.69 -2.92 -1.64
N GLU A 37 9.27 -2.13 -0.75
CA GLU A 37 8.92 -2.10 0.67
C GLU A 37 7.68 -1.27 0.88
N LYS A 38 6.66 -1.87 1.49
CA LYS A 38 5.41 -1.23 1.86
C LYS A 38 5.28 -1.15 3.37
N LYS A 39 5.10 0.07 3.89
CA LYS A 39 4.94 0.36 5.32
C LYS A 39 3.70 1.19 5.57
N THR A 40 2.88 0.79 6.54
CA THR A 40 1.81 1.66 7.04
C THR A 40 2.42 2.72 7.95
N LEU A 41 2.24 3.99 7.60
CA LEU A 41 2.73 5.13 8.36
C LEU A 41 1.74 5.56 9.43
N GLU A 42 0.46 5.63 9.04
CA GLU A 42 -0.64 6.02 9.91
C GLU A 42 -1.89 5.27 9.45
N MET A 43 -2.73 4.87 10.39
CA MET A 43 -4.06 4.38 10.05
C MET A 43 -5.04 4.70 11.16
N ASN A 44 -6.27 4.99 10.77
CA ASN A 44 -7.42 5.02 11.65
C ASN A 44 -8.48 4.13 11.02
N ASP A 45 -8.83 3.05 11.69
CA ASP A 45 -9.89 2.15 11.26
C ASP A 45 -10.73 1.78 12.48
N PRO A 46 -11.99 2.22 12.56
CA PRO A 46 -12.85 1.97 13.72
C PRO A 46 -13.23 0.49 13.88
N ILE A 47 -12.96 -0.35 12.87
CA ILE A 47 -13.23 -1.80 12.90
C ILE A 47 -12.05 -2.56 13.51
N LEU A 48 -10.83 -2.03 13.39
CA LEU A 48 -9.63 -2.70 13.88
C LEU A 48 -9.34 -2.39 15.34
N SER A 49 -8.91 -3.41 16.09
CA SER A 49 -8.43 -3.20 17.46
C SER A 49 -7.15 -2.35 17.48
N PRO A 50 -6.88 -1.61 18.57
CA PRO A 50 -5.63 -0.88 18.74
C PRO A 50 -4.38 -1.76 18.56
N ASP A 51 -4.43 -3.01 19.00
CA ASP A 51 -3.33 -3.97 18.81
C ASP A 51 -3.11 -4.33 17.34
N SER A 52 -4.18 -4.49 16.56
CA SER A 52 -4.11 -4.74 15.12
C SER A 52 -3.51 -3.54 14.37
N ILE A 53 -3.91 -2.33 14.77
CA ILE A 53 -3.35 -1.08 14.25
C ILE A 53 -1.86 -0.99 14.58
N ASN A 54 -1.47 -1.21 15.84
CA ASN A 54 -0.08 -1.18 16.29
C ASN A 54 0.78 -2.25 15.60
N LYS A 55 0.26 -3.47 15.40
CA LYS A 55 0.96 -4.52 14.64
C LYS A 55 1.23 -4.07 13.21
N SER A 56 0.24 -3.44 12.57
CA SER A 56 0.33 -2.94 11.19
C SER A 56 1.38 -1.83 11.06
N LEU A 57 1.38 -0.84 11.97
CA LEU A 57 2.32 0.28 11.98
C LEU A 57 3.79 -0.14 12.20
N ASN A 58 4.00 -1.22 12.96
CA ASN A 58 5.33 -1.76 13.27
C ASN A 58 5.79 -2.87 12.32
N SER A 59 5.01 -3.19 11.28
CA SER A 59 5.34 -4.21 10.31
C SER A 59 5.87 -3.62 9.01
N ILE A 60 6.79 -4.35 8.37
CA ILE A 60 7.21 -4.10 6.99
C ILE A 60 6.67 -5.24 6.15
N THR A 61 6.01 -4.88 5.05
CA THR A 61 5.54 -5.81 4.03
C THR A 61 6.30 -5.56 2.73
N TYR A 62 6.52 -6.59 1.93
CA TYR A 62 7.09 -6.46 0.60
C TYR A 62 5.99 -6.65 -0.43
N LEU A 63 5.88 -5.70 -1.34
CA LEU A 63 5.03 -5.80 -2.52
C LEU A 63 5.86 -6.37 -3.67
N HIS A 64 5.34 -7.39 -4.33
CA HIS A 64 5.94 -8.04 -5.50
C HIS A 64 4.96 -7.96 -6.67
N ILE A 65 5.36 -7.30 -7.75
CA ILE A 65 4.59 -7.27 -9.00
C ILE A 65 4.63 -8.67 -9.61
N LEU A 66 3.46 -9.21 -9.88
CA LEU A 66 3.28 -10.51 -10.53
C LEU A 66 3.00 -10.36 -12.02
N GLU A 67 2.22 -9.34 -12.40
CA GLU A 67 1.83 -9.08 -13.78
C GLU A 67 1.62 -7.58 -14.01
N THR A 68 1.95 -7.07 -15.19
CA THR A 68 1.78 -5.66 -15.57
C THR A 68 0.81 -5.52 -16.74
N PHE A 69 -0.01 -4.47 -16.71
CA PHE A 69 -0.97 -4.12 -17.75
C PHE A 69 -0.75 -2.66 -18.22
N PRO A 70 -1.30 -2.24 -19.36
CA PRO A 70 -1.12 -0.87 -19.87
C PRO A 70 -1.56 0.24 -18.90
N ASP A 71 -2.49 -0.07 -18.00
CA ASP A 71 -3.09 0.83 -17.03
C ASP A 71 -2.83 0.44 -15.57
N GLY A 72 -1.91 -0.49 -15.28
CA GLY A 72 -1.76 -0.97 -13.91
C GLY A 72 -0.87 -2.19 -13.73
N TYR A 73 -0.96 -2.80 -12.54
CA TYR A 73 -0.26 -4.04 -12.22
C TYR A 73 -0.99 -4.85 -11.16
N PHE A 74 -0.81 -6.16 -11.22
CA PHE A 74 -1.20 -7.09 -10.17
C PHE A 74 0.00 -7.38 -9.28
N TYR A 75 -0.23 -7.42 -7.97
CA TYR A 75 0.82 -7.64 -6.98
C TYR A 75 0.41 -8.59 -5.86
N LYS A 76 1.41 -9.17 -5.23
CA LYS A 76 1.33 -9.91 -3.97
C LYS A 76 2.08 -9.13 -2.89
N THR A 77 1.54 -9.05 -1.67
CA THR A 77 2.29 -8.60 -0.50
C THR A 77 2.65 -9.78 0.39
N THR A 78 3.90 -9.82 0.84
CA THR A 78 4.41 -10.75 1.82
C THR A 78 4.79 -9.98 3.09
N ASN A 79 4.48 -10.50 4.27
CA ASN A 79 5.08 -9.96 5.50
C ASN A 79 6.43 -10.63 5.77
N ARG A 80 7.36 -9.95 6.46
CA ARG A 80 8.68 -10.54 6.81
C ARG A 80 8.58 -11.84 7.63
N LYS A 81 7.43 -12.11 8.26
CA LYS A 81 7.19 -13.30 9.07
C LYS A 81 6.61 -14.48 8.28
N GLY A 82 6.34 -14.33 6.98
CA GLY A 82 5.70 -15.36 6.15
C GLY A 82 4.27 -15.73 6.54
N GLU A 83 3.64 -14.98 7.46
CA GLU A 83 2.37 -15.37 8.11
C GLU A 83 1.14 -15.08 7.23
N THR A 84 1.24 -14.19 6.24
CA THR A 84 0.08 -13.82 5.42
C THR A 84 0.49 -13.25 4.06
N ASP A 85 -0.06 -13.85 3.02
CA ASP A 85 -0.02 -13.35 1.66
C ASP A 85 -1.32 -12.59 1.36
N SER A 86 -1.21 -11.38 0.82
CA SER A 86 -2.38 -10.65 0.28
C SER A 86 -2.14 -10.29 -1.17
N TYR A 87 -3.21 -10.21 -1.96
CA TYR A 87 -3.15 -9.89 -3.38
C TYR A 87 -3.91 -8.59 -3.66
N GLY A 88 -3.43 -7.82 -4.63
CA GLY A 88 -4.10 -6.59 -5.03
C GLY A 88 -3.80 -6.20 -6.45
N LYS A 89 -4.65 -5.33 -7.00
CA LYS A 89 -4.47 -4.72 -8.32
C LYS A 89 -4.40 -3.21 -8.15
N VAL A 90 -3.37 -2.60 -8.72
CA VAL A 90 -3.26 -1.14 -8.84
C VAL A 90 -3.66 -0.75 -10.24
N GLN A 91 -4.49 0.29 -10.35
CA GLN A 91 -4.75 0.98 -11.61
C GLN A 91 -4.05 2.35 -11.53
N LEU A 92 -3.20 2.63 -12.51
CA LEU A 92 -2.46 3.88 -12.63
C LEU A 92 -3.36 4.93 -13.30
N TYR A 93 -3.70 5.98 -12.57
CA TYR A 93 -4.42 7.11 -13.15
C TYR A 93 -3.44 7.99 -13.94
N LYS A 94 -3.69 8.14 -15.25
CA LYS A 94 -2.91 9.00 -16.17
C LYS A 94 -3.61 10.34 -16.43
N GLY A 95 -4.14 10.98 -15.37
CA GLY A 95 -4.73 12.31 -15.46
C GLY A 95 -3.95 13.32 -14.62
N SER A 96 -4.13 14.61 -14.93
CA SER A 96 -3.66 15.71 -14.08
C SER A 96 -4.39 15.63 -12.73
N LEU A 97 -3.65 15.84 -11.63
CA LEU A 97 -4.24 16.07 -10.30
C LEU A 97 -4.93 17.43 -10.23
#